data_AF-S4Y155-F1
#
_entry.id   AF-S4Y155-F1
#
_cell.length_a   1.000
_cell.length_b   1.000
_cell.length_c   1.000
_cell.angle_alpha   90.00
_cell.angle_beta   90.00
_cell.angle_gamma   90.00
#
_symmetry.space_group_name_H-M   'P 1'
#
loop_
_entity.id
_entity.type
_entity.pdbx_description
1 polymer ?
#
loop_
_entity_poly.entity_id
_entity_poly.type
_entity_poly.pdbx_seq_one_letter_code
_entity_poly.pdbx_strand_id
1 'polypeptide(L)'
;MSHQGKRTSFTASVELPSSGSGPYPAIVGLGGGFLGFPLNTSLVKGEGVAIINYDPYAVGSESGSRSAKRGAFYDIYGSNSTTGLLAAWSWGVSRILDVIEQSGGAILKADAVGVSGCSRFGKGAFTIGAFDQRIALTLPIESGSGGVPIWRGIPGEGAQSPSSAYGETYWLGDAFGSFTSRVTSLPLDTHEVVAMVAPRGLFIMDNPHIANLGPKSAHVAALAGAEVYKALGAQGNISYISAVSDGSHCAQRTEWNEPLRQNIRKFLTKTGSSSGVISAASKATGNLSEWRDWTTPTLP
;
A
#
# COMPACT_ATOMS: atom_id res chain seq x y z
N MET A 1 10.83 -0.33 -21.41
CA MET A 1 11.53 0.81 -20.76
C MET A 1 12.98 0.85 -21.21
N SER A 2 13.57 2.05 -21.40
CA SER A 2 15.00 2.22 -21.64
C SER A 2 15.58 3.35 -20.78
N HIS A 3 16.81 3.18 -20.28
CA HIS A 3 17.53 4.20 -19.52
C HIS A 3 19.04 3.97 -19.65
N GLN A 4 19.78 5.01 -20.04
CA GLN A 4 21.25 4.96 -20.22
C GLN A 4 21.74 3.73 -21.03
N GLY A 5 21.11 3.46 -22.18
CA GLY A 5 21.47 2.34 -23.05
C GLY A 5 20.98 0.96 -22.60
N LYS A 6 20.47 0.82 -21.37
CA LYS A 6 19.87 -0.42 -20.88
C LYS A 6 18.39 -0.49 -21.24
N ARG A 7 17.87 -1.69 -21.46
CA ARG A 7 16.47 -1.96 -21.80
C ARG A 7 15.91 -3.09 -20.95
N THR A 8 14.64 -2.97 -20.62
CA THR A 8 13.88 -4.03 -19.94
C THR A 8 12.40 -3.93 -20.31
N SER A 9 11.65 -4.98 -20.02
CA SER A 9 10.21 -5.06 -20.20
C SER A 9 9.59 -5.95 -19.14
N PHE A 10 8.37 -5.62 -18.75
CA PHE A 10 7.47 -6.49 -18.00
C PHE A 10 6.05 -6.23 -18.49
N THR A 11 5.12 -7.12 -18.15
CA THR A 11 3.73 -7.05 -18.59
C THR A 11 2.79 -6.96 -17.40
N ALA A 12 1.62 -6.37 -17.64
CA ALA A 12 0.46 -6.41 -16.75
C ALA A 12 -0.77 -6.66 -17.62
N SER A 13 -1.74 -7.42 -17.12
CA SER A 13 -3.01 -7.65 -17.82
C SER A 13 -4.12 -6.79 -17.24
N VAL A 14 -5.13 -6.50 -18.06
CA VAL A 14 -6.27 -5.68 -17.67
C VAL A 14 -7.55 -6.48 -17.81
N GLU A 15 -8.34 -6.54 -16.75
CA GLU A 15 -9.70 -7.03 -16.76
C GLU A 15 -10.67 -5.86 -16.67
N LEU A 16 -11.47 -5.67 -17.72
CA LEU A 16 -12.47 -4.61 -17.76
C LEU A 16 -13.73 -5.00 -16.96
N PRO A 17 -14.48 -4.00 -16.43
CA PRO A 17 -15.83 -4.21 -15.94
C PRO A 17 -16.72 -4.85 -17.00
N SER A 18 -17.74 -5.60 -16.58
CA SER A 18 -18.69 -6.26 -17.50
C SER A 18 -19.71 -5.31 -18.13
N SER A 19 -19.75 -4.04 -17.70
CA SER A 19 -20.69 -3.02 -18.18
C SER A 19 -20.07 -1.62 -18.14
N GLY A 20 -20.73 -0.66 -18.79
CA GLY A 20 -20.25 0.72 -18.93
C GLY A 20 -19.32 0.92 -20.13
N SER A 21 -18.94 2.16 -20.40
CA SER A 21 -18.02 2.54 -21.48
C SER A 21 -16.84 3.31 -20.91
N GLY A 22 -15.64 3.02 -21.43
CA GLY A 22 -14.40 3.64 -20.96
C GLY A 22 -14.28 5.14 -21.26
N PRO A 23 -13.23 5.79 -20.75
CA PRO A 23 -12.18 5.18 -19.95
C PRO A 23 -12.63 4.78 -18.54
N TYR A 24 -12.11 3.67 -18.04
CA TYR A 24 -12.45 3.14 -16.72
C TYR A 24 -11.42 3.59 -15.67
N PRO A 25 -11.85 3.94 -14.43
CA PRO A 25 -10.91 3.90 -13.30
C PRO A 25 -10.34 2.48 -13.14
N ALA A 26 -9.18 2.36 -12.50
CA ALA A 26 -8.53 1.06 -12.35
C ALA A 26 -7.95 0.85 -10.95
N ILE A 27 -7.79 -0.40 -10.53
CA ILE A 27 -6.98 -0.79 -9.37
C ILE A 27 -5.88 -1.74 -9.82
N VAL A 28 -4.62 -1.39 -9.53
CA VAL A 28 -3.46 -2.26 -9.68
C VAL A 28 -3.41 -3.24 -8.51
N GLY A 29 -3.57 -4.53 -8.79
CA GLY A 29 -3.44 -5.61 -7.82
C GLY A 29 -2.05 -6.23 -7.87
N LEU A 30 -1.24 -6.02 -6.83
CA LEU A 30 0.07 -6.67 -6.70
C LEU A 30 -0.12 -8.15 -6.37
N GLY A 31 0.49 -9.01 -7.17
CA GLY A 31 0.31 -10.45 -7.07
C GLY A 31 -0.95 -10.98 -7.78
N GLY A 32 -1.73 -10.07 -8.39
CA GLY A 32 -2.92 -10.40 -9.17
C GLY A 32 -2.57 -11.37 -10.29
N GLY A 33 -3.42 -12.39 -10.48
CA GLY A 33 -3.18 -13.52 -11.37
C GLY A 33 -2.69 -14.77 -10.63
N PHE A 34 -1.48 -14.75 -10.05
CA PHE A 34 -0.89 -15.97 -9.46
C PHE A 34 -1.25 -16.22 -7.99
N LEU A 35 -1.44 -15.17 -7.19
CA LEU A 35 -2.03 -15.28 -5.82
C LEU A 35 -3.51 -14.88 -5.78
N GLY A 36 -4.06 -14.46 -6.93
CA GLY A 36 -5.38 -13.86 -7.03
C GLY A 36 -5.40 -12.36 -6.69
N PHE A 37 -6.48 -11.69 -7.09
CA PHE A 37 -6.70 -10.29 -6.76
C PHE A 37 -7.11 -10.14 -5.28
N PRO A 38 -6.48 -9.24 -4.50
CA PRO A 38 -6.60 -9.23 -3.04
C PRO A 38 -7.94 -8.67 -2.51
N LEU A 39 -8.77 -8.11 -3.39
CA LEU A 39 -10.07 -7.53 -3.06
C LEU A 39 -11.22 -8.32 -3.69
N ASN A 40 -12.44 -8.07 -3.23
CA ASN A 40 -13.64 -8.63 -3.85
C ASN A 40 -13.81 -8.13 -5.29
N THR A 41 -13.39 -8.94 -6.26
CA THR A 41 -13.43 -8.64 -7.69
C THR A 41 -14.84 -8.28 -8.18
N SER A 42 -15.87 -9.00 -7.71
CA SER A 42 -17.26 -8.73 -8.10
C SER A 42 -17.71 -7.35 -7.63
N LEU A 43 -17.32 -6.93 -6.43
CA LEU A 43 -17.60 -5.59 -5.91
C LEU A 43 -16.86 -4.52 -6.72
N VAL A 44 -15.56 -4.69 -6.94
CA VAL A 44 -14.72 -3.71 -7.66
C VAL A 44 -15.22 -3.52 -9.10
N LYS A 45 -15.44 -4.62 -9.83
CA LYS A 45 -15.98 -4.55 -11.21
C LYS A 45 -17.42 -4.03 -11.23
N GLY A 46 -18.22 -4.33 -10.21
CA GLY A 46 -19.58 -3.81 -10.06
C GLY A 46 -19.65 -2.29 -9.84
N GLU A 47 -18.57 -1.68 -9.34
CA GLU A 47 -18.42 -0.21 -9.25
C GLU A 47 -17.84 0.40 -10.54
N GLY A 48 -17.70 -0.37 -11.63
CA GLY A 48 -17.17 0.12 -12.90
C GLY A 48 -15.66 0.35 -12.90
N VAL A 49 -14.92 -0.34 -12.03
CA VAL A 49 -13.46 -0.23 -11.91
C VAL A 49 -12.78 -1.44 -12.57
N ALA A 50 -11.84 -1.16 -13.47
CA ALA A 50 -10.99 -2.17 -14.08
C ALA A 50 -9.96 -2.72 -13.10
N ILE A 51 -9.51 -3.96 -13.30
CA ILE A 51 -8.45 -4.58 -12.51
C ILE A 51 -7.21 -4.70 -13.39
N ILE A 52 -6.08 -4.16 -12.91
CA ILE A 52 -4.78 -4.38 -13.53
C ILE A 52 -4.05 -5.44 -12.70
N ASN A 53 -3.86 -6.62 -13.27
CA ASN A 53 -3.08 -7.69 -12.64
C ASN A 53 -1.60 -7.45 -12.93
N TYR A 54 -0.82 -7.20 -11.87
CA TYR A 54 0.59 -6.87 -11.93
C TYR A 54 1.40 -7.89 -11.14
N ASP A 55 2.38 -8.51 -11.81
CA ASP A 55 3.38 -9.34 -11.15
C ASP A 55 4.58 -8.48 -10.70
N PRO A 56 4.69 -8.16 -9.40
CA PRO A 56 5.81 -7.38 -8.89
C PRO A 56 7.15 -8.13 -8.99
N TYR A 57 7.16 -9.46 -9.09
CA TYR A 57 8.39 -10.24 -9.17
C TYR A 57 9.11 -10.11 -10.51
N ALA A 58 8.38 -9.80 -11.59
CA ALA A 58 8.98 -9.43 -12.86
C ALA A 58 9.82 -8.14 -12.76
N VAL A 59 9.45 -7.23 -11.86
CA VAL A 59 10.16 -5.95 -11.64
C VAL A 59 11.26 -6.08 -10.59
N GLY A 60 10.99 -6.80 -9.50
CA GLY A 60 11.96 -7.14 -8.48
C GLY A 60 11.61 -8.50 -7.89
N SER A 61 12.41 -9.50 -8.20
CA SER A 61 12.21 -10.88 -7.73
C SER A 61 12.65 -11.03 -6.28
N GLU A 62 11.98 -11.88 -5.50
CA GLU A 62 12.47 -12.33 -4.19
C GLU A 62 13.49 -13.48 -4.28
N SER A 63 13.64 -14.12 -5.45
CA SER A 63 14.56 -15.27 -5.62
C SER A 63 16.04 -14.91 -5.77
N GLY A 64 16.37 -13.61 -5.85
CA GLY A 64 17.76 -13.13 -5.82
C GLY A 64 18.33 -12.97 -4.40
N SER A 65 19.38 -12.18 -4.25
CA SER A 65 19.96 -11.82 -2.93
C SER A 65 20.28 -10.32 -2.88
N ARG A 66 20.61 -9.80 -1.69
CA ARG A 66 21.03 -8.39 -1.54
C ARG A 66 22.22 -8.00 -2.43
N SER A 67 23.14 -8.94 -2.70
CA SER A 67 24.31 -8.74 -3.56
C SER A 67 24.09 -9.16 -5.02
N ALA A 68 22.90 -9.70 -5.36
CA ALA A 68 22.57 -10.17 -6.70
C ALA A 68 21.06 -10.07 -6.93
N LYS A 69 20.54 -8.84 -6.90
CA LYS A 69 19.11 -8.55 -7.09
C LYS A 69 18.72 -8.77 -8.56
N ARG A 70 17.47 -9.19 -8.80
CA ARG A 70 16.97 -9.59 -10.14
C ARG A 70 15.61 -8.95 -10.44
N GLY A 71 15.34 -8.71 -11.71
CA GLY A 71 14.07 -8.16 -12.20
C GLY A 71 14.26 -6.86 -12.97
N ALA A 72 13.23 -6.42 -13.67
CA ALA A 72 13.29 -5.30 -14.62
C ALA A 72 13.91 -4.02 -14.03
N PHE A 73 13.63 -3.71 -12.76
CA PHE A 73 14.26 -2.57 -12.10
C PHE A 73 15.79 -2.73 -12.04
N TYR A 74 16.27 -3.90 -11.62
CA TYR A 74 17.70 -4.18 -11.45
C TYR A 74 18.43 -4.42 -12.77
N ASP A 75 17.74 -4.83 -13.84
CA ASP A 75 18.31 -4.85 -15.18
C ASP A 75 18.74 -3.44 -15.63
N ILE A 76 17.98 -2.42 -15.22
CA ILE A 76 18.27 -1.02 -15.51
C ILE A 76 19.28 -0.45 -14.49
N TYR A 77 19.00 -0.56 -13.20
CA TYR A 77 19.76 0.14 -12.15
C TYR A 77 20.91 -0.69 -11.55
N GLY A 78 21.09 -1.92 -12.00
CA GLY A 78 22.15 -2.83 -11.57
C GLY A 78 21.72 -3.76 -10.43
N SER A 79 22.22 -5.00 -10.47
CA SER A 79 21.96 -6.05 -9.47
C SER A 79 22.48 -5.73 -8.07
N ASN A 80 23.44 -4.81 -7.97
CA ASN A 80 24.05 -4.37 -6.72
C ASN A 80 23.43 -3.06 -6.19
N SER A 81 22.33 -2.59 -6.78
CA SER A 81 21.61 -1.40 -6.30
C SER A 81 21.22 -1.57 -4.82
N THR A 82 21.37 -0.51 -4.03
CA THR A 82 20.97 -0.48 -2.61
C THR A 82 19.45 -0.32 -2.40
N THR A 83 18.71 -0.15 -3.49
CA THR A 83 17.25 -0.04 -3.51
C THR A 83 16.60 -1.39 -3.16
N GLY A 84 15.68 -1.38 -2.20
CA GLY A 84 14.90 -2.56 -1.82
C GLY A 84 13.70 -2.80 -2.74
N LEU A 85 13.09 -3.99 -2.63
CA LEU A 85 11.98 -4.41 -3.48
C LEU A 85 10.77 -3.49 -3.40
N LEU A 86 10.44 -2.90 -2.23
CA LEU A 86 9.26 -2.04 -2.12
C LEU A 86 9.37 -0.80 -3.02
N ALA A 87 10.54 -0.18 -3.07
CA ALA A 87 10.82 0.95 -3.96
C ALA A 87 10.94 0.50 -5.43
N ALA A 88 11.51 -0.68 -5.70
CA ALA A 88 11.54 -1.23 -7.05
C ALA A 88 10.14 -1.55 -7.61
N TRP A 89 9.25 -2.12 -6.79
CA TRP A 89 7.86 -2.38 -7.15
C TRP A 89 7.08 -1.08 -7.34
N SER A 90 7.37 -0.06 -6.54
CA SER A 90 6.87 1.32 -6.73
C SER A 90 7.26 1.88 -8.09
N TRP A 91 8.54 1.76 -8.44
CA TRP A 91 9.01 2.14 -9.77
C TRP A 91 8.24 1.39 -10.88
N GLY A 92 7.99 0.09 -10.72
CA GLY A 92 7.22 -0.71 -11.67
C GLY A 92 5.81 -0.18 -11.91
N VAL A 93 5.05 0.11 -10.84
CA VAL A 93 3.71 0.69 -10.98
C VAL A 93 3.77 2.09 -11.59
N SER A 94 4.76 2.91 -11.26
CA SER A 94 4.95 4.21 -11.94
C SER A 94 5.10 4.05 -13.45
N ARG A 95 5.74 2.98 -13.95
CA ARG A 95 5.84 2.71 -15.40
C ARG A 95 4.52 2.26 -16.01
N ILE A 96 3.68 1.54 -15.26
CA ILE A 96 2.31 1.22 -15.68
C ILE A 96 1.50 2.51 -15.85
N LEU A 97 1.60 3.44 -14.90
CA LEU A 97 0.93 4.75 -14.99
C LEU A 97 1.42 5.56 -16.19
N ASP A 98 2.73 5.56 -16.47
CA ASP A 98 3.28 6.23 -17.66
C ASP A 98 2.66 5.66 -18.96
N VAL A 99 2.42 4.35 -19.03
CA VAL A 99 1.76 3.71 -20.19
C VAL A 99 0.28 4.09 -20.27
N ILE A 100 -0.43 4.17 -19.14
CA ILE A 100 -1.83 4.61 -19.11
C ILE A 100 -1.94 6.06 -19.61
N GLU A 101 -1.07 6.96 -19.15
CA GLU A 101 -1.02 8.36 -19.60
C GLU A 101 -0.70 8.46 -21.10
N GLN A 102 0.30 7.72 -21.58
CA GLN A 102 0.68 7.70 -23.00
C GLN A 102 -0.42 7.11 -23.91
N SER A 103 -1.29 6.25 -23.37
CA SER A 103 -2.45 5.73 -24.11
C SER A 103 -3.56 6.77 -24.33
N GLY A 104 -3.41 7.98 -23.81
CA GLY A 104 -4.33 9.10 -24.02
C GLY A 104 -5.69 8.92 -23.34
N GLY A 105 -5.80 8.01 -22.37
CA GLY A 105 -7.07 7.72 -21.70
C GLY A 105 -8.10 7.01 -22.59
N ALA A 106 -7.66 6.22 -23.57
CA ALA A 106 -8.57 5.49 -24.44
C ALA A 106 -9.32 4.35 -23.71
N ILE A 107 -8.65 3.70 -22.75
CA ILE A 107 -9.20 2.55 -22.02
C ILE A 107 -9.28 2.82 -20.51
N LEU A 108 -8.23 3.40 -19.92
CA LEU A 108 -8.12 3.61 -18.47
C LEU A 108 -7.89 5.09 -18.15
N LYS A 109 -8.45 5.55 -17.04
CA LYS A 109 -8.27 6.91 -16.52
C LYS A 109 -6.96 7.03 -15.74
N ALA A 110 -6.05 7.90 -16.17
CA ALA A 110 -4.77 8.10 -15.49
C ALA A 110 -4.89 8.75 -14.10
N ASP A 111 -5.90 9.58 -13.88
CA ASP A 111 -6.17 10.31 -12.64
C ASP A 111 -7.04 9.54 -11.64
N ALA A 112 -7.42 8.30 -11.97
CA ALA A 112 -8.30 7.45 -11.18
C ALA A 112 -7.77 6.02 -11.06
N VAL A 113 -6.51 5.91 -10.63
CA VAL A 113 -5.85 4.63 -10.38
C VAL A 113 -5.64 4.39 -8.89
N GLY A 114 -6.10 3.23 -8.41
CA GLY A 114 -5.79 2.72 -7.08
C GLY A 114 -4.74 1.61 -7.10
N VAL A 115 -4.23 1.25 -5.92
CA VAL A 115 -3.28 0.14 -5.75
C VAL A 115 -3.64 -0.70 -4.53
N SER A 116 -3.59 -2.02 -4.66
CA SER A 116 -3.87 -2.96 -3.58
C SER A 116 -2.93 -4.17 -3.60
N GLY A 117 -2.79 -4.80 -2.45
CA GLY A 117 -1.96 -5.99 -2.23
C GLY A 117 -2.13 -6.48 -0.80
N CYS A 118 -1.88 -7.77 -0.56
CA CYS A 118 -1.93 -8.35 0.78
C CYS A 118 -0.55 -8.81 1.28
N SER A 119 -0.30 -8.75 2.59
CA SER A 119 0.95 -9.23 3.21
C SER A 119 2.16 -8.46 2.68
N ARG A 120 3.21 -9.13 2.20
CA ARG A 120 4.34 -8.51 1.47
C ARG A 120 3.90 -7.58 0.33
N PHE A 121 2.83 -7.91 -0.38
CA PHE A 121 2.27 -7.03 -1.42
C PHE A 121 1.41 -5.92 -0.84
N GLY A 122 0.92 -6.06 0.39
CA GLY A 122 0.35 -4.95 1.17
C GLY A 122 1.42 -3.93 1.53
N LYS A 123 2.64 -4.35 1.90
CA LYS A 123 3.80 -3.46 2.07
C LYS A 123 4.11 -2.73 0.76
N GLY A 124 4.07 -3.46 -0.36
CA GLY A 124 4.23 -2.92 -1.70
C GLY A 124 3.20 -1.85 -2.04
N ALA A 125 1.90 -2.17 -1.91
CA ALA A 125 0.80 -1.25 -2.19
C ALA A 125 0.87 0.02 -1.33
N PHE A 126 1.20 -0.12 -0.05
CA PHE A 126 1.43 1.02 0.85
C PHE A 126 2.58 1.91 0.34
N THR A 127 3.73 1.32 -0.01
CA THR A 127 4.91 2.06 -0.50
C THR A 127 4.63 2.73 -1.85
N ILE A 128 3.95 2.04 -2.77
CA ILE A 128 3.52 2.60 -4.07
C ILE A 128 2.65 3.84 -3.84
N GLY A 129 1.67 3.73 -2.95
CA GLY A 129 0.81 4.83 -2.59
C GLY A 129 1.56 6.02 -2.02
N ALA A 130 2.59 5.80 -1.21
CA ALA A 130 3.42 6.88 -0.67
C ALA A 130 4.32 7.53 -1.73
N PHE A 131 4.88 6.76 -2.66
CA PHE A 131 5.94 7.23 -3.56
C PHE A 131 5.46 7.77 -4.91
N ASP A 132 4.27 7.37 -5.40
CA ASP A 132 3.71 7.90 -6.63
C ASP A 132 2.42 8.68 -6.38
N GLN A 133 2.51 10.00 -6.56
CA GLN A 133 1.41 10.94 -6.26
C GLN A 133 0.25 10.86 -7.26
N ARG A 134 0.39 10.09 -8.35
CA ARG A 134 -0.71 9.82 -9.30
C ARG A 134 -1.68 8.74 -8.81
N ILE A 135 -1.31 7.98 -7.77
CA ILE A 135 -2.20 6.99 -7.15
C ILE A 135 -3.31 7.69 -6.36
N ALA A 136 -4.54 7.61 -6.84
CA ALA A 136 -5.70 8.25 -6.22
C ALA A 136 -6.20 7.52 -4.96
N LEU A 137 -6.01 6.19 -4.88
CA LEU A 137 -6.48 5.36 -3.77
C LEU A 137 -5.48 4.24 -3.41
N THR A 138 -5.01 4.22 -2.16
CA THR A 138 -4.09 3.20 -1.64
C THR A 138 -4.83 2.25 -0.70
N LEU A 139 -4.72 0.93 -0.97
CA LEU A 139 -5.51 -0.14 -0.33
C LEU A 139 -4.60 -1.25 0.22
N PRO A 140 -3.74 -0.98 1.22
CA PRO A 140 -2.86 -2.00 1.79
C PRO A 140 -3.66 -2.95 2.69
N ILE A 141 -3.47 -4.26 2.48
CA ILE A 141 -4.13 -5.31 3.26
C ILE A 141 -3.08 -6.07 4.07
N GLU A 142 -3.29 -6.18 5.38
CA GLU A 142 -2.50 -7.02 6.31
C GLU A 142 -0.99 -6.87 6.08
N SER A 143 -0.55 -5.62 5.91
CA SER A 143 0.79 -5.33 5.40
C SER A 143 1.90 -5.70 6.38
N GLY A 144 1.65 -5.67 7.69
CA GLY A 144 2.62 -6.04 8.72
C GLY A 144 3.90 -5.19 8.74
N SER A 145 4.94 -5.62 9.45
CA SER A 145 6.20 -4.87 9.61
C SER A 145 6.86 -4.48 8.28
N GLY A 146 7.18 -3.20 8.10
CA GLY A 146 7.63 -2.65 6.81
C GLY A 146 6.50 -2.27 5.85
N GLY A 147 5.26 -2.51 6.26
CA GLY A 147 4.04 -1.90 5.75
C GLY A 147 3.58 -0.77 6.68
N VAL A 148 2.35 -0.85 7.18
CA VAL A 148 1.67 0.21 7.97
C VAL A 148 2.05 0.32 9.46
N PRO A 149 2.32 -0.75 10.22
CA PRO A 149 2.70 -0.63 11.64
C PRO A 149 3.89 0.31 11.88
N ILE A 150 3.82 1.11 12.95
CA ILE A 150 4.98 1.89 13.41
C ILE A 150 6.12 0.97 13.87
N TRP A 151 7.33 1.27 13.45
CA TRP A 151 8.54 0.55 13.85
C TRP A 151 8.77 0.59 15.35
N ARG A 152 8.52 1.74 15.99
CA ARG A 152 8.66 1.90 17.44
C ARG A 152 7.67 1.11 18.27
N GLY A 153 6.51 0.75 17.71
CA GLY A 153 5.45 0.00 18.41
C GLY A 153 5.56 -1.52 18.28
N ILE A 154 6.24 -2.00 17.24
CA ILE A 154 6.44 -3.43 16.98
C ILE A 154 7.12 -4.16 18.16
N PRO A 155 8.21 -3.62 18.77
CA PRO A 155 8.81 -4.24 19.95
C PRO A 155 7.79 -4.35 21.11
N GLY A 156 7.50 -5.57 21.53
CA GLY A 156 6.57 -5.86 22.64
C GLY A 156 5.14 -6.22 22.22
N GLU A 157 4.79 -6.11 20.94
CA GLU A 157 3.46 -6.52 20.44
C GLU A 157 3.42 -7.99 19.97
N GLY A 158 4.57 -8.64 19.79
CA GLY A 158 4.67 -9.96 19.16
C GLY A 158 4.60 -9.90 17.62
N ALA A 159 4.74 -8.69 17.06
CA ALA A 159 4.87 -8.45 15.63
C ALA A 159 6.23 -8.92 15.07
N GLN A 160 6.31 -9.10 13.75
CA GLN A 160 7.56 -9.41 13.07
C GLN A 160 8.61 -8.35 13.41
N SER A 161 9.75 -8.76 13.96
CA SER A 161 10.78 -7.80 14.39
C SER A 161 11.40 -7.04 13.20
N PRO A 162 11.96 -5.84 13.41
CA PRO A 162 12.63 -5.10 12.34
C PRO A 162 13.82 -5.87 11.72
N SER A 163 14.57 -6.62 12.53
CA SER A 163 15.64 -7.49 12.05
C SER A 163 15.12 -8.68 11.23
N SER A 164 13.99 -9.27 11.61
CA SER A 164 13.34 -10.33 10.84
C SER A 164 12.81 -9.80 9.50
N ALA A 165 12.08 -8.69 9.51
CA ALA A 165 11.55 -8.07 8.29
C ALA A 165 12.65 -7.65 7.31
N TYR A 166 13.79 -7.17 7.82
CA TYR A 166 14.97 -6.86 7.00
C TYR A 166 15.76 -8.11 6.56
N GLY A 167 15.76 -9.17 7.35
CA GLY A 167 16.54 -10.38 7.09
C GLY A 167 15.85 -11.39 6.17
N GLU A 168 14.52 -11.46 6.21
CA GLU A 168 13.72 -12.44 5.45
C GLU A 168 13.94 -12.31 3.94
N THR A 169 13.98 -11.08 3.45
CA THR A 169 14.37 -10.74 2.08
C THR A 169 14.75 -9.26 2.02
N TYR A 170 14.92 -8.71 0.83
CA TYR A 170 15.39 -7.34 0.60
C TYR A 170 14.28 -6.38 0.22
N TRP A 171 13.14 -6.46 0.91
CA TRP A 171 12.04 -5.49 0.79
C TRP A 171 12.50 -4.06 1.08
N LEU A 172 13.20 -3.88 2.19
CA LEU A 172 13.73 -2.60 2.64
C LEU A 172 15.13 -2.38 2.06
N GLY A 173 15.41 -1.12 1.71
CA GLY A 173 16.72 -0.70 1.21
C GLY A 173 17.83 -0.91 2.24
N ASP A 174 19.06 -1.05 1.77
CA ASP A 174 20.20 -1.51 2.61
C ASP A 174 20.50 -0.56 3.79
N ALA A 175 20.15 0.73 3.66
CA ALA A 175 20.27 1.72 4.74
C ALA A 175 19.49 1.33 6.01
N PHE A 176 18.37 0.60 5.90
CA PHE A 176 17.59 0.17 7.05
C PHE A 176 18.34 -0.80 7.96
N GLY A 177 19.36 -1.51 7.44
CA GLY A 177 20.17 -2.46 8.20
C GLY A 177 20.73 -1.88 9.50
N SER A 178 21.15 -0.60 9.46
CA SER A 178 21.70 0.14 10.61
C SER A 178 20.70 0.39 11.74
N PHE A 179 19.40 0.20 11.49
CA PHE A 179 18.31 0.53 12.41
C PHE A 179 17.56 -0.68 12.94
N THR A 180 17.85 -1.88 12.42
CA THR A 180 17.14 -3.14 12.76
C THR A 180 17.09 -3.48 14.25
N SER A 181 18.06 -3.02 15.05
CA SER A 181 18.10 -3.18 16.51
C SER A 181 17.84 -1.90 17.30
N ARG A 182 17.61 -0.78 16.61
CA ARG A 182 17.53 0.57 17.20
C ARG A 182 16.56 1.47 16.45
N VAL A 183 15.34 0.98 16.20
CA VAL A 183 14.29 1.71 15.47
C VAL A 183 13.94 3.08 16.07
N THR A 184 14.17 3.26 17.38
CA THR A 184 14.01 4.56 18.05
C THR A 184 14.97 5.64 17.55
N SER A 185 16.09 5.26 16.93
CA SER A 185 17.06 6.17 16.32
C SER A 185 16.78 6.52 14.85
N LEU A 186 15.75 5.93 14.23
CA LEU A 186 15.30 6.38 12.91
C LEU A 186 14.79 7.83 13.01
N PRO A 187 15.14 8.75 12.10
CA PRO A 187 14.60 10.11 12.13
C PRO A 187 13.13 10.17 11.71
N LEU A 188 12.53 9.03 11.36
CA LEU A 188 11.15 8.88 10.94
C LEU A 188 10.50 7.63 11.52
N ASP A 189 9.19 7.53 11.43
CA ASP A 189 8.41 6.31 11.63
C ASP A 189 7.29 6.18 10.58
N THR A 190 6.65 5.01 10.51
CA THR A 190 5.69 4.66 9.46
C THR A 190 4.49 5.62 9.37
N HIS A 191 4.08 6.28 10.46
CA HIS A 191 3.04 7.32 10.42
C HIS A 191 3.36 8.50 9.49
N GLU A 192 4.65 8.84 9.29
CA GLU A 192 5.05 9.86 8.31
C GLU A 192 4.97 9.32 6.88
N VAL A 193 5.12 8.01 6.68
CA VAL A 193 4.85 7.37 5.38
C VAL A 193 3.35 7.35 5.09
N VAL A 194 2.50 7.16 6.11
CA VAL A 194 1.05 7.36 6.00
C VAL A 194 0.74 8.80 5.56
N ALA A 195 1.45 9.78 6.13
CA ALA A 195 1.29 11.19 5.77
C ALA A 195 1.67 11.51 4.31
N MET A 196 2.62 10.78 3.70
CA MET A 196 2.97 10.92 2.28
C MET A 196 1.82 10.55 1.31
N VAL A 197 0.81 9.82 1.80
CA VAL A 197 -0.40 9.52 1.02
C VAL A 197 -1.38 10.69 1.06
N ALA A 198 -1.38 11.51 2.11
CA ALA A 198 -2.32 12.61 2.26
C ALA A 198 -2.14 13.68 1.15
N PRO A 199 -3.23 14.29 0.64
CA PRO A 199 -4.64 14.09 1.01
C PRO A 199 -5.35 13.01 0.16
N ARG A 200 -4.63 12.15 -0.57
CA ARG A 200 -5.20 11.12 -1.45
C ARG A 200 -5.92 10.03 -0.63
N GLY A 201 -6.69 9.19 -1.29
CA GLY A 201 -7.45 8.15 -0.59
C GLY A 201 -6.54 7.09 0.02
N LEU A 202 -6.72 6.78 1.30
CA LEU A 202 -6.05 5.67 1.96
C LEU A 202 -7.06 4.84 2.74
N PHE A 203 -7.17 3.56 2.42
CA PHE A 203 -7.98 2.62 3.20
C PHE A 203 -7.15 1.42 3.62
N ILE A 204 -6.76 1.42 4.90
CA ILE A 204 -5.96 0.38 5.54
C ILE A 204 -6.89 -0.73 6.04
N MET A 205 -6.61 -1.95 5.62
CA MET A 205 -7.34 -3.16 6.02
C MET A 205 -6.39 -4.06 6.80
N ASP A 206 -6.70 -4.37 8.06
CA ASP A 206 -5.80 -5.14 8.93
C ASP A 206 -6.52 -6.29 9.65
N ASN A 207 -5.73 -7.16 10.28
CA ASN A 207 -6.19 -8.39 10.90
C ASN A 207 -5.72 -8.47 12.36
N PRO A 208 -6.63 -8.34 13.34
CA PRO A 208 -6.32 -8.29 14.75
C PRO A 208 -6.02 -9.68 15.35
N HIS A 209 -6.16 -10.74 14.55
CA HIS A 209 -5.98 -12.13 14.99
C HIS A 209 -4.54 -12.63 14.79
N ILE A 210 -3.72 -11.90 14.05
CA ILE A 210 -2.33 -12.28 13.76
C ILE A 210 -1.38 -11.25 14.41
N ALA A 211 -0.86 -11.58 15.59
CA ALA A 211 0.07 -10.71 16.31
C ALA A 211 1.29 -10.32 15.47
N ASN A 212 1.78 -11.23 14.61
CA ASN A 212 2.92 -10.99 13.72
C ASN A 212 2.74 -9.78 12.78
N LEU A 213 1.50 -9.35 12.51
CA LEU A 213 1.19 -8.17 11.69
C LEU A 213 1.31 -6.84 12.46
N GLY A 214 1.37 -6.84 13.79
CA GLY A 214 1.39 -5.60 14.58
C GLY A 214 0.13 -4.72 14.43
N PRO A 215 -1.10 -5.26 14.56
CA PRO A 215 -2.33 -4.51 14.30
C PRO A 215 -2.59 -3.35 15.27
N LYS A 216 -2.09 -3.39 16.52
CA LYS A 216 -2.13 -2.26 17.46
C LYS A 216 -1.21 -1.14 16.97
N SER A 217 0.01 -1.48 16.56
CA SER A 217 0.97 -0.53 15.96
C SER A 217 0.48 0.04 14.63
N ALA A 218 -0.23 -0.74 13.81
CA ALA A 218 -0.89 -0.25 12.59
C ALA A 218 -2.00 0.76 12.92
N HIS A 219 -2.80 0.49 13.96
CA HIS A 219 -3.81 1.44 14.40
C HIS A 219 -3.17 2.76 14.87
N VAL A 220 -2.07 2.71 15.62
CA VAL A 220 -1.32 3.93 16.02
C VAL A 220 -0.85 4.69 14.78
N ALA A 221 -0.29 4.01 13.78
CA ALA A 221 0.14 4.65 12.53
C ALA A 221 -1.03 5.33 11.79
N ALA A 222 -2.19 4.67 11.72
CA ALA A 222 -3.40 5.20 11.10
C ALA A 222 -3.93 6.43 11.85
N LEU A 223 -3.98 6.38 13.19
CA LEU A 223 -4.41 7.53 14.02
C LEU A 223 -3.46 8.72 13.89
N ALA A 224 -2.15 8.47 13.95
CA ALA A 224 -1.14 9.52 13.79
C ALA A 224 -1.20 10.15 12.40
N GLY A 225 -1.33 9.33 11.35
CA GLY A 225 -1.56 9.80 9.99
C GLY A 225 -2.86 10.60 9.84
N ALA A 226 -3.94 10.17 10.50
CA ALA A 226 -5.22 10.88 10.47
C ALA A 226 -5.14 12.32 11.02
N GLU A 227 -4.21 12.60 11.93
CA GLU A 227 -3.94 13.98 12.36
C GLU A 227 -3.36 14.84 11.23
N VAL A 228 -2.53 14.28 10.34
CA VAL A 228 -2.06 15.00 9.14
C VAL A 228 -3.21 15.22 8.15
N TYR A 229 -4.04 14.21 7.91
CA TYR A 229 -5.25 14.37 7.10
C TYR A 229 -6.18 15.45 7.67
N LYS A 230 -6.34 15.50 8.99
CA LYS A 230 -7.11 16.54 9.68
C LYS A 230 -6.50 17.93 9.49
N ALA A 231 -5.18 18.06 9.67
CA ALA A 231 -4.47 19.32 9.48
C ALA A 231 -4.65 19.88 8.05
N LEU A 232 -4.76 18.99 7.05
CA LEU A 232 -5.01 19.30 5.65
C LEU A 232 -6.50 19.48 5.27
N GLY A 233 -7.43 19.42 6.24
CA GLY A 233 -8.87 19.48 5.96
C GLY A 233 -9.42 18.25 5.22
N ALA A 234 -8.66 17.16 5.16
CA ALA A 234 -8.94 15.93 4.43
C ALA A 234 -9.24 14.74 5.35
N GLN A 235 -9.68 14.97 6.59
CA GLN A 235 -9.90 13.92 7.61
C GLN A 235 -10.72 12.72 7.11
N GLY A 236 -11.68 12.96 6.22
CA GLY A 236 -12.50 11.90 5.63
C GLY A 236 -11.77 11.03 4.61
N ASN A 237 -10.49 11.27 4.28
CA ASN A 237 -9.78 10.57 3.20
C ASN A 237 -8.94 9.38 3.67
N ILE A 238 -8.84 9.16 4.98
CA ILE A 238 -8.19 7.98 5.57
C ILE A 238 -9.20 7.09 6.27
N SER A 239 -9.22 5.82 5.92
CA SER A 239 -10.04 4.79 6.57
C SER A 239 -9.14 3.68 7.13
N TYR A 240 -9.52 3.07 8.24
CA TYR A 240 -8.81 1.96 8.87
C TYR A 240 -9.80 0.95 9.42
N ILE A 241 -9.68 -0.33 9.05
CA ILE A 241 -10.54 -1.38 9.59
C ILE A 241 -9.74 -2.61 9.96
N SER A 242 -9.70 -2.90 11.26
CA SER A 242 -9.26 -4.18 11.82
C SER A 242 -10.32 -4.86 12.67
N ALA A 243 -11.48 -4.23 12.91
CA ALA A 243 -12.62 -4.86 13.58
C ALA A 243 -13.28 -5.91 12.68
N VAL A 244 -12.67 -7.09 12.61
CA VAL A 244 -13.10 -8.19 11.72
C VAL A 244 -13.23 -9.52 12.47
N SER A 245 -14.17 -10.35 12.01
CA SER A 245 -14.49 -11.64 12.63
C SER A 245 -13.52 -12.76 12.24
N ASP A 246 -13.26 -12.93 10.93
CA ASP A 246 -12.36 -13.96 10.40
C ASP A 246 -10.88 -13.57 10.58
N GLY A 247 -10.09 -14.45 11.20
CA GLY A 247 -8.66 -14.29 11.42
C GLY A 247 -7.75 -14.85 10.31
N SER A 248 -8.32 -15.50 9.29
CA SER A 248 -7.56 -16.09 8.20
C SER A 248 -6.76 -15.03 7.44
N HIS A 249 -5.47 -15.29 7.24
CA HIS A 249 -4.55 -14.35 6.60
C HIS A 249 -4.95 -14.08 5.14
N CYS A 250 -5.01 -12.81 4.74
CA CYS A 250 -5.41 -12.37 3.40
C CYS A 250 -6.81 -12.82 2.93
N ALA A 251 -7.69 -13.22 3.84
CA ALA A 251 -9.07 -13.54 3.50
C ALA A 251 -9.85 -12.28 3.11
N GLN A 252 -10.81 -12.43 2.19
CA GLN A 252 -11.78 -11.38 1.90
C GLN A 252 -12.81 -11.32 3.02
N ARG A 253 -13.12 -10.11 3.49
CA ARG A 253 -14.01 -9.89 4.64
C ARG A 253 -15.17 -8.98 4.28
N THR A 254 -16.36 -9.35 4.71
CA THR A 254 -17.59 -8.59 4.43
C THR A 254 -17.57 -7.20 5.08
N GLU A 255 -16.89 -7.09 6.22
CA GLU A 255 -16.67 -5.88 7.00
C GLU A 255 -15.90 -4.80 6.20
N TRP A 256 -15.16 -5.20 5.16
CA TRP A 256 -14.46 -4.28 4.28
C TRP A 256 -15.28 -3.84 3.07
N ASN A 257 -16.37 -4.54 2.70
CA ASN A 257 -17.06 -4.32 1.43
C ASN A 257 -17.65 -2.91 1.31
N GLU A 258 -18.42 -2.46 2.29
CA GLU A 258 -19.07 -1.14 2.22
C GLU A 258 -18.03 0.01 2.32
N PRO A 259 -17.07 -0.02 3.26
CA PRO A 259 -15.97 0.94 3.30
C PRO A 259 -15.11 0.95 2.02
N LEU A 260 -14.88 -0.20 1.40
CA LEU A 260 -14.21 -0.31 0.10
C LEU A 260 -15.01 0.40 -0.99
N ARG A 261 -16.31 0.13 -1.06
CA ARG A 261 -17.23 0.78 -2.02
C ARG A 261 -17.22 2.30 -1.87
N GLN A 262 -17.27 2.79 -0.63
CA GLN A 262 -17.21 4.21 -0.30
C GLN A 262 -15.91 4.87 -0.77
N ASN A 263 -14.76 4.26 -0.48
CA ASN A 263 -13.46 4.74 -0.93
C ASN A 263 -13.33 4.71 -2.47
N ILE A 264 -13.78 3.64 -3.12
CA ILE A 264 -13.84 3.56 -4.60
C ILE A 264 -14.67 4.70 -5.17
N ARG A 265 -15.88 4.92 -4.62
CA ARG A 265 -16.80 5.93 -5.11
C ARG A 265 -16.25 7.35 -4.98
N LYS A 266 -15.54 7.62 -3.89
CA LYS A 266 -14.95 8.93 -3.65
C LYS A 266 -13.70 9.20 -4.46
N PHE A 267 -12.78 8.23 -4.50
CA PHE A 267 -11.44 8.48 -5.04
C PHE A 267 -11.27 8.06 -6.49
N LEU A 268 -12.03 7.07 -6.97
CA LEU A 268 -11.87 6.53 -8.33
C LEU A 268 -13.02 6.92 -9.25
N THR A 269 -14.26 6.60 -8.90
CA THR A 269 -15.41 6.87 -9.79
C THR A 269 -15.94 8.29 -9.66
N LYS A 270 -15.63 8.98 -8.56
CA LYS A 270 -16.10 10.34 -8.21
C LYS A 270 -17.63 10.45 -8.12
N THR A 271 -18.31 9.37 -7.71
CA THR A 271 -19.77 9.31 -7.56
C THR A 271 -20.24 9.40 -6.10
N GLY A 272 -19.34 9.52 -5.14
CA GLY A 272 -19.68 9.66 -3.72
C GLY A 272 -18.69 10.53 -2.95
N SER A 273 -19.07 10.92 -1.73
CA SER A 273 -18.23 11.75 -0.83
C SER A 273 -17.94 11.08 0.52
N SER A 274 -18.67 10.02 0.87
CA SER A 274 -18.52 9.26 2.12
C SER A 274 -17.26 8.39 2.10
N SER A 275 -16.46 8.50 3.16
CA SER A 275 -15.35 7.61 3.55
C SER A 275 -14.83 8.10 4.92
N GLY A 276 -13.76 7.52 5.44
CA GLY A 276 -13.11 8.05 6.65
C GLY A 276 -13.39 7.26 7.93
N VAL A 277 -13.88 6.02 7.81
CA VAL A 277 -14.19 5.19 8.97
C VAL A 277 -12.90 4.61 9.54
N ILE A 278 -12.66 4.84 10.83
CA ILE A 278 -11.59 4.20 11.61
C ILE A 278 -12.26 3.29 12.65
N SER A 279 -12.09 1.98 12.49
CA SER A 279 -12.69 0.93 13.32
C SER A 279 -11.67 -0.17 13.62
N ALA A 280 -11.04 -0.07 14.79
CA ALA A 280 -10.10 -1.08 15.28
C ALA A 280 -10.82 -2.15 16.12
N ALA A 281 -10.37 -3.40 16.05
CA ALA A 281 -10.80 -4.41 17.01
C ALA A 281 -10.39 -4.01 18.43
N SER A 282 -11.24 -4.28 19.43
CA SER A 282 -10.98 -3.95 20.84
C SER A 282 -9.64 -4.50 21.35
N LYS A 283 -9.29 -5.72 20.94
CA LYS A 283 -8.02 -6.38 21.30
C LYS A 283 -6.76 -5.82 20.61
N ALA A 284 -6.93 -4.96 19.60
CA ALA A 284 -5.85 -4.38 18.80
C ALA A 284 -6.00 -2.86 18.64
N THR A 285 -6.53 -2.19 19.67
CA THR A 285 -6.71 -0.74 19.68
C THR A 285 -5.44 -0.05 20.18
N GLY A 286 -4.75 0.67 19.29
CA GLY A 286 -3.70 1.63 19.64
C GLY A 286 -4.23 2.87 20.38
N ASN A 287 -3.42 3.45 21.26
CA ASN A 287 -3.71 4.71 21.97
C ASN A 287 -2.73 5.80 21.53
N LEU A 288 -3.12 6.67 20.61
CA LEU A 288 -2.21 7.67 20.03
C LEU A 288 -1.57 8.60 21.08
N SER A 289 -2.23 8.90 22.21
CA SER A 289 -1.66 9.79 23.23
C SER A 289 -0.40 9.24 23.90
N GLU A 290 -0.18 7.92 23.85
CA GLU A 290 1.05 7.28 24.35
C GLU A 290 2.23 7.43 23.37
N TRP A 291 1.95 7.80 22.11
CA TRP A 291 2.91 7.77 21.01
C TRP A 291 3.20 9.14 20.40
N ARG A 292 2.50 10.19 20.84
CA ARG A 292 2.70 11.55 20.34
C ARG A 292 3.04 12.54 21.43
N ASP A 293 3.91 13.48 21.12
CA ASP A 293 4.22 14.68 21.90
C ASP A 293 3.85 15.99 21.16
N TRP A 294 3.20 15.88 20.00
CA TRP A 294 2.75 17.01 19.19
C TRP A 294 1.23 17.21 19.23
N THR A 295 0.81 18.43 18.90
CA THR A 295 -0.58 18.80 18.63
C THR A 295 -0.82 18.98 17.15
N THR A 296 -2.03 18.70 16.68
CA THR A 296 -2.39 18.85 15.26
C THR A 296 -2.58 20.33 14.90
N PRO A 297 -1.78 20.87 13.97
CA PRO A 297 -1.95 22.26 13.53
C PRO A 297 -3.16 22.39 12.62
N THR A 298 -3.60 23.63 12.39
CA THR A 298 -4.45 23.99 11.25
C THR A 298 -3.56 24.54 10.16
N LEU A 299 -3.48 23.83 9.02
CA LEU A 299 -2.72 24.31 7.87
C LEU A 299 -3.62 25.24 7.03
N PRO A 300 -3.03 26.26 6.36
CA PRO A 300 -3.75 27.18 5.49
C PRO A 300 -4.33 26.51 4.24
#